data_AF-A0A7Y5BQK8-F1
#
_entry.id   AF-A0A7Y5BQK8-F1
#
_cell.length_a   1.000
_cell.length_b   1.000
_cell.length_c   1.000
_cell.angle_alpha   90.00
_cell.angle_beta   90.00
_cell.angle_gamma   90.00
#
_symmetry.space_group_name_H-M   'P 1'
#
loop_
_entity.id
_entity.type
_entity.pdbx_description
1 polymer ?
#
loop_
_entity_poly.entity_id
_entity_poly.type
_entity_poly.pdbx_seq_one_letter_code
_entity_poly.pdbx_strand_id
1 'polypeptide(L)'
;MDEQALTDFVIRELGKHRRRSDVVMDVCERTGMDWPTAQKFVYQVEFDNRKVVAARQSPLAVIFGAAFVLGGFALALVSVIATAQGISIHYRGIPYVGNMAGLVFGVLLIAGGVLGLWETIRKFM
;
A
#
# COMPACT_ATOMS: atom_id res chain seq x y z
N MET A 1 -7.27 -19.98 -25.53
CA MET A 1 -6.44 -19.44 -24.43
C MET A 1 -6.53 -20.44 -23.29
N ASP A 2 -5.45 -20.68 -22.55
CA ASP A 2 -5.48 -21.60 -21.40
C ASP A 2 -6.25 -20.98 -20.21
N GLU A 3 -6.91 -21.80 -19.40
CA GLU A 3 -7.75 -21.38 -18.27
C GLU A 3 -6.93 -20.66 -17.20
N GLN A 4 -5.69 -21.11 -16.97
CA GLN A 4 -4.75 -20.44 -16.07
C GLN A 4 -4.37 -19.03 -16.58
N ALA A 5 -4.12 -18.89 -17.88
CA ALA A 5 -3.80 -17.60 -18.49
C ALA A 5 -4.98 -16.61 -18.44
N LEU A 6 -6.22 -17.12 -18.51
CA LEU A 6 -7.44 -16.32 -18.35
C LEU A 6 -7.65 -15.88 -16.91
N THR A 7 -7.40 -16.78 -15.97
CA THR A 7 -7.45 -16.49 -14.53
C THR A 7 -6.44 -15.40 -14.16
N ASP A 8 -5.20 -15.52 -14.61
CA ASP A 8 -4.15 -14.51 -14.39
C ASP A 8 -4.49 -13.16 -15.01
N PHE A 9 -5.12 -13.16 -16.19
CA PHE A 9 -5.64 -11.94 -16.82
C PHE A 9 -6.68 -11.26 -15.93
N VAL A 10 -7.68 -12.00 -15.44
CA VAL A 10 -8.74 -11.46 -14.58
C VAL A 10 -8.17 -10.93 -13.26
N ILE A 11 -7.29 -11.67 -12.59
CA ILE A 11 -6.64 -11.23 -11.35
C ILE A 11 -5.86 -9.94 -11.58
N ARG A 12 -5.11 -9.86 -12.69
CA ARG A 12 -4.32 -8.67 -13.04
C ARG A 12 -5.19 -7.46 -13.30
N GLU A 13 -6.29 -7.59 -14.03
CA GLU A 13 -7.16 -6.46 -14.36
C GLU A 13 -7.99 -5.99 -13.15
N LEU A 14 -8.52 -6.92 -12.34
CA LEU A 14 -9.19 -6.57 -11.08
C LEU A 14 -8.21 -5.92 -10.08
N GLY A 15 -6.96 -6.36 -10.08
CA GLY A 15 -5.88 -5.76 -9.28
C GLY A 15 -5.59 -4.29 -9.62
N LYS A 16 -5.94 -3.82 -10.82
CA LYS A 16 -5.74 -2.43 -11.28
C LYS A 16 -6.90 -1.48 -10.94
N HIS A 17 -7.83 -1.87 -10.07
CA HIS A 17 -9.06 -1.12 -9.77
C HIS A 17 -10.02 -0.93 -10.98
N ARG A 18 -9.90 -1.76 -12.03
CA ARG A 18 -10.89 -1.72 -13.12
C ARG A 18 -12.25 -2.25 -12.64
N ARG A 19 -13.32 -1.72 -13.24
CA ARG A 19 -14.67 -2.18 -12.94
C ARG A 19 -14.85 -3.61 -13.42
N ARG A 20 -15.53 -4.42 -12.60
CA ARG A 20 -15.82 -5.83 -12.89
C ARG A 20 -16.53 -6.01 -14.23
N SER A 21 -17.46 -5.13 -14.57
CA SER A 21 -18.17 -5.10 -15.86
C SER A 21 -17.24 -5.04 -17.06
N ASP A 22 -16.17 -4.24 -16.96
CA ASP A 22 -15.25 -4.01 -18.07
C ASP A 22 -14.34 -5.24 -18.24
N VAL A 23 -13.96 -5.88 -17.14
CA VAL A 23 -13.22 -7.16 -17.17
C VAL A 23 -14.08 -8.28 -17.76
N VAL A 24 -15.37 -8.33 -17.45
CA VAL A 24 -16.31 -9.30 -18.05
C VAL A 24 -16.42 -9.09 -19.57
N MET A 25 -16.52 -7.83 -20.02
CA MET A 25 -16.52 -7.51 -21.45
C MET A 25 -15.25 -8.03 -22.14
N ASP A 26 -14.08 -7.74 -21.57
CA ASP A 26 -12.79 -8.19 -22.13
C ASP A 26 -12.68 -9.73 -22.17
N VAL A 27 -13.25 -10.43 -21.18
CA VAL A 27 -13.31 -11.90 -21.15
C VAL A 27 -14.21 -12.42 -22.26
N CYS A 28 -15.40 -11.82 -22.46
CA CYS A 28 -16.28 -12.15 -23.58
C CYS A 28 -15.56 -11.98 -24.93
N GLU A 29 -14.90 -10.86 -25.15
CA GLU A 29 -14.18 -10.57 -26.40
C GLU A 29 -13.03 -11.54 -26.68
N ARG A 30 -12.29 -11.96 -25.64
CA ARG A 30 -11.12 -12.84 -25.78
C ARG A 30 -11.46 -14.32 -25.94
N THR A 31 -12.58 -14.75 -25.38
CA THR A 31 -12.94 -16.19 -25.28
C THR A 31 -14.14 -16.57 -26.12
N GLY A 32 -14.96 -15.58 -26.52
CA GLY A 32 -16.25 -15.81 -27.15
C GLY A 32 -17.34 -16.29 -26.17
N MET A 33 -17.08 -16.31 -24.86
CA MET A 33 -18.11 -16.63 -23.86
C MET A 33 -19.25 -15.61 -23.88
N ASP A 34 -20.47 -16.10 -23.65
CA ASP A 34 -21.62 -15.25 -23.40
C ASP A 34 -21.47 -14.51 -22.06
N TRP A 35 -22.07 -13.32 -21.99
CA TRP A 35 -21.94 -12.44 -20.83
C TRP A 35 -22.25 -13.11 -19.48
N PRO A 36 -23.33 -13.91 -19.33
CA PRO A 36 -23.62 -14.61 -18.08
C PRO A 36 -22.52 -15.59 -17.66
N THR A 37 -21.93 -16.32 -18.60
CA THR A 37 -20.86 -17.29 -18.32
C THR A 37 -19.56 -16.59 -17.97
N ALA A 38 -19.19 -15.55 -18.71
CA ALA A 38 -18.02 -14.72 -18.40
C ALA A 38 -18.18 -14.03 -17.04
N GLN A 39 -19.37 -13.55 -16.72
CA GLN A 39 -19.66 -12.93 -15.43
C GLN A 39 -19.47 -13.92 -14.28
N LYS A 40 -20.00 -15.14 -14.39
CA LYS A 40 -19.79 -16.19 -13.38
C LYS A 40 -18.31 -16.52 -13.22
N PHE A 41 -17.59 -16.67 -14.32
CA PHE A 41 -16.15 -16.96 -14.30
C PHE A 41 -15.37 -15.85 -13.57
N VAL A 42 -15.58 -14.58 -13.93
CA VAL A 42 -14.91 -13.46 -13.27
C VAL A 42 -15.25 -13.39 -11.79
N TYR A 43 -16.51 -13.64 -11.42
CA TYR A 43 -16.95 -13.64 -10.02
C TYR A 43 -16.28 -14.75 -9.21
N GLN A 44 -16.16 -15.94 -9.81
CA GLN A 44 -15.53 -17.08 -9.18
C GLN A 44 -14.02 -16.85 -9.00
N VAL A 45 -13.33 -16.37 -10.04
CA VAL A 45 -11.90 -16.02 -9.96
C VAL A 45 -11.65 -14.97 -8.89
N GLU A 46 -12.48 -13.92 -8.81
CA GLU A 46 -12.36 -12.89 -7.78
C GLU A 46 -12.61 -13.45 -6.38
N PHE A 47 -13.61 -14.31 -6.20
CA PHE A 47 -13.92 -14.90 -4.90
C PHE A 47 -12.77 -15.80 -4.41
N ASP A 48 -12.28 -16.67 -5.29
CA ASP A 48 -11.20 -17.63 -5.00
C ASP A 48 -9.86 -16.90 -4.78
N ASN A 49 -9.63 -15.79 -5.49
CA ASN A 49 -8.37 -15.05 -5.44
C ASN A 49 -8.51 -13.68 -4.74
N ARG A 50 -9.52 -13.47 -3.89
CA ARG A 50 -9.81 -12.17 -3.27
C ARG A 50 -8.59 -11.55 -2.60
N LYS A 51 -7.76 -12.39 -1.96
CA LYS A 51 -6.54 -11.97 -1.25
C LYS A 51 -5.49 -11.43 -2.22
N VAL A 52 -5.31 -12.09 -3.36
CA VAL A 52 -4.34 -11.71 -4.39
C VAL A 52 -4.79 -10.44 -5.12
N VAL A 53 -6.09 -10.33 -5.42
CA VAL A 53 -6.67 -9.13 -6.03
C VAL A 53 -6.56 -7.93 -5.10
N ALA A 54 -6.92 -8.07 -3.82
CA ALA A 54 -6.80 -7.01 -2.82
C ALA A 54 -5.33 -6.57 -2.61
N ALA A 55 -4.38 -7.51 -2.60
CA ALA A 55 -2.95 -7.21 -2.51
C ALA A 55 -2.44 -6.36 -3.68
N ARG A 56 -2.96 -6.61 -4.89
CA ARG A 56 -2.61 -5.82 -6.08
C ARG A 56 -3.27 -4.44 -6.12
N GLN A 57 -4.37 -4.25 -5.40
CA GLN A 57 -5.09 -2.99 -5.34
C GLN A 57 -4.45 -1.95 -4.41
N SER A 58 -3.67 -2.35 -3.39
CA SER A 58 -3.13 -1.39 -2.41
C SER A 58 -1.58 -1.28 -2.34
N PRO A 59 -0.85 -1.21 -3.47
CA PRO A 59 0.62 -1.09 -3.43
C PRO A 59 1.05 0.25 -2.81
N LEU A 60 0.27 1.33 -3.01
CA LEU A 60 0.60 2.65 -2.51
C LEU A 60 0.60 2.73 -0.98
N ALA A 61 -0.35 2.07 -0.30
CA ALA A 61 -0.40 2.08 1.16
C ALA A 61 0.87 1.45 1.78
N VAL A 62 1.35 0.37 1.17
CA VAL A 62 2.61 -0.29 1.60
C VAL A 62 3.81 0.61 1.33
N ILE A 63 3.87 1.25 0.14
CA ILE A 63 4.95 2.17 -0.22
C ILE A 63 5.00 3.37 0.74
N PHE A 64 3.87 4.03 0.99
CA PHE A 64 3.80 5.17 1.90
C PHE A 64 4.09 4.76 3.35
N GLY A 65 3.59 3.60 3.80
CA GLY A 65 3.90 3.06 5.11
C GLY A 65 5.40 2.85 5.31
N ALA A 66 6.05 2.17 4.35
CA ALA A 66 7.50 1.97 4.38
C ALA A 66 8.28 3.30 4.33
N ALA A 67 7.86 4.24 3.47
CA ALA A 67 8.48 5.56 3.36
C ALA A 67 8.37 6.36 4.68
N PHE A 68 7.24 6.33 5.36
CA PHE A 68 7.07 7.01 6.65
C PHE A 68 7.89 6.37 7.77
N VAL A 69 8.00 5.03 7.80
CA VAL A 69 8.88 4.36 8.77
C VAL A 69 10.34 4.74 8.55
N LEU A 70 10.84 4.64 7.32
CA LEU A 70 12.22 4.99 6.99
C LEU A 70 12.51 6.47 7.21
N GLY A 71 11.61 7.35 6.75
CA GLY A 71 11.73 8.79 6.93
C GLY A 71 11.70 9.20 8.40
N GLY A 72 10.80 8.60 9.18
CA GLY A 72 10.73 8.84 10.63
C GLY A 72 11.97 8.36 11.37
N PHE A 73 12.54 7.21 10.99
CA PHE A 73 13.80 6.71 11.56
C PHE A 73 14.97 7.63 11.23
N ALA A 74 15.11 8.05 9.97
CA ALA A 74 16.14 9.00 9.56
C ALA A 74 16.01 10.33 10.33
N LEU A 75 14.80 10.87 10.45
CA LEU A 75 14.55 12.12 11.16
C LEU A 75 14.87 12.02 12.66
N ALA A 76 14.46 10.92 13.31
CA ALA A 76 14.77 10.68 14.71
C ALA A 76 16.29 10.53 14.93
N LEU A 77 16.97 9.77 14.07
CA LEU A 77 18.42 9.55 14.17
C LEU A 77 19.21 10.85 13.98
N VAL A 78 18.87 11.65 12.96
CA VAL A 78 19.50 12.96 12.72
C VAL A 78 19.29 13.88 13.92
N SER A 79 18.09 13.89 14.49
CA SER A 79 17.76 14.71 15.66
C SER A 79 18.57 14.31 16.90
N VAL A 80 18.79 13.01 17.11
CA VAL A 80 19.65 12.50 18.20
C VAL A 80 21.11 12.88 17.97
N ILE A 81 21.65 12.65 16.76
CA ILE A 81 23.05 12.97 16.44
C ILE A 81 23.32 14.46 16.57
N ALA A 82 22.44 15.31 16.02
CA ALA A 82 22.55 16.76 16.13
C ALA A 82 22.57 17.21 17.60
N THR A 83 21.72 16.62 18.43
CA THR A 83 21.68 16.90 19.87
C THR A 83 22.98 16.47 20.57
N ALA A 84 23.49 15.28 20.26
CA ALA A 84 24.74 14.77 20.83
C ALA A 84 25.98 15.59 20.43
N GLN A 85 25.96 16.20 19.24
CA GLN A 85 27.02 17.08 18.74
C GLN A 85 26.90 18.53 19.23
N GLY A 86 25.88 18.84 20.04
CA GLY A 86 25.61 20.21 20.50
C GLY A 86 25.04 21.14 19.42
N ILE A 87 24.65 20.59 18.25
CA ILE A 87 24.00 21.33 17.17
C ILE A 87 22.56 21.57 17.59
N SER A 88 22.27 22.81 17.98
CA SER A 88 20.96 23.22 18.48
C SER A 88 20.20 24.03 17.44
N ILE A 89 19.12 23.43 16.90
CA ILE A 89 18.13 24.17 16.12
C ILE A 89 17.31 25.01 17.10
N HIS A 90 17.58 26.31 17.12
CA HIS A 90 16.91 27.25 18.00
C HIS A 90 15.53 27.62 17.47
N TYR A 91 14.55 27.67 18.37
CA TYR A 91 13.25 28.25 18.09
C TYR A 91 12.94 29.29 19.16
N ARG A 92 12.80 30.57 18.77
CA ARG A 92 12.57 31.71 19.68
C ARG A 92 13.55 31.77 20.87
N GLY A 93 14.82 31.46 20.65
CA GLY A 93 15.87 31.54 21.67
C GLY A 93 15.93 30.35 22.65
N ILE A 94 15.06 29.34 22.50
CA ILE A 94 15.15 28.11 23.29
C ILE A 94 15.98 27.09 22.51
N PRO A 95 17.11 26.61 23.04
CA PRO A 95 17.96 25.62 22.38
C PRO A 95 17.27 24.25 22.33
N TYR A 96 17.63 23.43 21.35
CA TYR A 96 17.17 22.04 21.16
C TYR A 96 15.68 21.82 20.86
N VAL A 97 14.84 22.85 20.83
CA VAL A 97 13.41 22.71 20.53
C VAL A 97 13.18 22.11 19.15
N GLY A 98 13.96 22.52 18.14
CA GLY A 98 13.86 21.92 16.81
C GLY A 98 14.23 20.44 16.79
N ASN A 99 15.23 20.04 17.57
CA ASN A 99 15.67 18.64 17.66
C ASN A 99 14.64 17.78 18.41
N MET A 100 14.05 18.31 19.48
CA MET A 100 12.96 17.65 20.21
C MET A 100 11.72 17.47 19.32
N ALA A 101 11.35 18.51 18.57
CA ALA A 101 10.26 18.42 17.61
C ALA A 101 10.56 17.37 16.53
N GLY A 102 11.78 17.37 15.97
CA GLY A 102 12.22 16.37 14.99
C GLY A 102 12.14 14.93 15.53
N LEU A 103 12.55 14.71 16.78
CA LEU A 103 12.43 13.42 17.45
C LEU A 103 10.96 12.98 17.61
N VAL A 104 10.11 13.87 18.12
CA VAL A 104 8.68 13.57 18.31
C VAL A 104 8.01 13.26 16.96
N PHE A 105 8.25 14.08 15.94
CA PHE A 105 7.73 13.84 14.59
C PHE A 105 8.28 12.55 13.99
N GLY A 106 9.56 12.25 14.18
CA GLY A 106 10.16 11.00 13.72
C GLY A 106 9.46 9.77 14.31
N VAL A 107 9.22 9.77 15.62
CA VAL A 107 8.49 8.69 16.31
C VAL A 107 7.04 8.59 15.83
N LEU A 108 6.35 9.72 15.67
CA LEU A 108 4.97 9.73 15.17
C LEU A 108 4.87 9.17 13.75
N LEU A 109 5.82 9.52 12.86
CA LEU A 109 5.87 8.97 11.51
C LEU A 109 6.12 7.47 11.50
N ILE A 110 7.02 6.98 12.35
CA ILE A 110 7.25 5.53 12.50
C ILE A 110 5.98 4.84 12.99
N ALA A 111 5.36 5.35 14.06
CA ALA A 111 4.15 4.76 14.62
C ALA A 111 3.00 4.74 13.60
N GLY A 112 2.77 5.85 12.89
CA GLY A 112 1.75 5.93 11.83
C GLY A 112 2.04 4.98 10.67
N GLY A 113 3.30 4.89 10.22
CA GLY A 113 3.69 3.97 9.16
C GLY A 113 3.51 2.50 9.55
N VAL A 114 3.90 2.12 10.77
CA VAL A 114 3.71 0.75 11.30
C VAL A 114 2.23 0.40 11.42
N LEU A 115 1.41 1.31 11.96
CA LEU A 115 -0.04 1.10 12.08
C LEU A 115 -0.71 0.95 10.71
N GLY A 116 -0.36 1.81 9.74
CA GLY A 116 -0.89 1.72 8.38
C GLY A 116 -0.49 0.42 7.66
N LEU A 117 0.75 -0.04 7.86
CA LEU A 117 1.20 -1.34 7.34
C LEU A 117 0.46 -2.50 8.01
N TRP A 118 0.26 -2.45 9.32
CA TRP A 118 -0.48 -3.47 10.06
C TRP A 118 -1.93 -3.59 9.61
N GLU A 119 -2.63 -2.48 9.41
CA GLU A 119 -4.00 -2.50 8.87
C GLU A 119 -4.04 -3.07 7.46
N THR A 120 -3.03 -2.77 6.64
CA THR A 120 -2.92 -3.30 5.28
C THR A 120 -2.71 -4.82 5.33
N ILE A 121 -1.82 -5.32 6.21
CA ILE A 121 -1.61 -6.76 6.44
C ILE A 121 -2.90 -7.43 6.94
N ARG A 122 -3.62 -6.81 7.87
CA ARG A 122 -4.88 -7.34 8.41
C ARG A 122 -5.96 -7.48 7.35
N LYS A 123 -6.02 -6.57 6.37
CA LYS A 123 -6.93 -6.69 5.21
C LYS A 123 -6.60 -7.88 4.30
N PHE A 124 -5.39 -8.45 4.40
CA PHE A 124 -4.97 -9.62 3.63
C PHE A 124 -5.16 -10.95 4.37
N MET A 125 -5.24 -10.95 5.69
CA MET A 125 -5.43 -12.15 6.53
C MET A 125 -6.88 -12.63 6.50
#